data_AF-A0A445BWF0-F1
#
_entry.id   AF-A0A445BWF0-F1
#
_cell.length_a   1.000
_cell.length_b   1.000
_cell.length_c   1.000
_cell.angle_alpha   90.00
_cell.angle_beta   90.00
_cell.angle_gamma   90.00
#
_symmetry.space_group_name_H-M   'P 1'
#
loop_
_entity.id
_entity.type
_entity.pdbx_description
1 polymer ?
#
loop_
_entity_poly.entity_id
_entity_poly.type
_entity_poly.pdbx_seq_one_letter_code
_entity_poly.pdbx_strand_id
1 'polypeptide(L)'
;MHIEASRMTRHRFGNTSSSSIWYELAYTEAKGRMRKGNRVWQIAFGSGFKCHRAVWQALRHVKASPKSPWEDCIHRYPVQDDSEIVAMIKELLIVQFLLIVLVIL
;
A
#
# COMPACT_ATOMS: atom_id res chain seq x y z
N MET A 1 1.12 1.91 12.33
CA MET A 1 1.75 0.88 11.46
C MET A 1 0.91 0.55 10.21
N HIS A 2 -0.43 0.41 10.32
CA HIS A 2 -1.28 -0.13 9.22
C HIS A 2 -1.24 0.64 7.88
N ILE A 3 -0.92 1.92 7.88
CA ILE A 3 -0.97 2.80 6.70
C ILE A 3 0.40 3.34 6.29
N GLU A 4 1.47 2.88 6.93
CA GLU A 4 2.82 3.37 6.69
C GLU A 4 3.26 3.17 5.25
N ALA A 5 3.04 1.98 4.68
CA ALA A 5 3.47 1.67 3.31
C ALA A 5 2.84 2.62 2.28
N SER A 6 1.53 2.87 2.39
CA SER A 6 0.81 3.79 1.50
C SER A 6 1.31 5.23 1.64
N ARG A 7 1.48 5.71 2.87
CA ARG A 7 2.03 7.06 3.14
C ARG A 7 3.43 7.24 2.59
N MET A 8 4.34 6.32 2.90
CA MET A 8 5.73 6.46 2.49
C MET A 8 5.86 6.35 0.97
N THR A 9 5.08 5.46 0.35
CA THR A 9 4.99 5.32 -1.11
C THR A 9 4.50 6.62 -1.76
N ARG A 10 3.40 7.20 -1.25
CA ARG A 10 2.86 8.47 -1.76
C ARG A 10 3.84 9.63 -1.54
N HIS A 11 4.44 9.72 -0.36
CA HIS A 11 5.44 10.74 -0.05
C HIS A 11 6.64 10.67 -1.01
N ARG A 12 7.14 9.47 -1.34
CA ARG A 12 8.32 9.32 -2.20
C ARG A 12 8.00 9.46 -3.69
N PHE A 13 6.95 8.81 -4.17
CA PHE A 13 6.68 8.63 -5.60
C PHE A 13 5.46 9.41 -6.09
N GLY A 14 4.72 10.06 -5.20
CA GLY A 14 3.43 10.65 -5.50
C GLY A 14 2.37 9.59 -5.84
N ASN A 15 1.29 10.04 -6.48
CA ASN A 15 0.26 9.14 -6.98
C ASN A 15 0.73 8.53 -8.32
N THR A 16 1.24 7.30 -8.28
CA THR A 16 1.61 6.55 -9.49
C THR A 16 0.41 5.81 -10.12
N SER A 17 -0.81 6.26 -9.82
CA SER A 17 -2.06 5.63 -10.23
C SER A 17 -2.09 4.14 -9.86
N SER A 18 -2.37 3.26 -10.82
CA SER A 18 -2.57 1.83 -10.59
C SER A 18 -1.33 1.08 -10.13
N SER A 19 -0.11 1.62 -10.36
CA SER A 19 1.11 0.96 -9.90
C SER A 19 1.40 1.14 -8.41
N SER A 20 0.68 2.04 -7.72
CA SER A 20 0.95 2.39 -6.32
C SER A 20 0.93 1.16 -5.39
N ILE A 21 0.01 0.21 -5.63
CA ILE A 21 -0.09 -1.04 -4.85
C ILE A 21 1.17 -1.91 -4.90
N TRP A 22 1.95 -1.82 -5.98
CA TRP A 22 3.18 -2.58 -6.14
C TRP A 22 4.35 -1.91 -5.42
N TYR A 23 4.39 -0.58 -5.42
CA TYR A 23 5.38 0.16 -4.63
C TYR A 23 5.15 0.01 -3.13
N GLU A 24 3.88 -0.08 -2.69
CA GLU A 24 3.53 -0.38 -1.29
C GLU A 24 3.94 -1.80 -0.87
N LEU A 25 3.75 -2.79 -1.75
CA LEU A 25 4.23 -4.15 -1.52
C LEU A 25 5.76 -4.17 -1.45
N ALA A 26 6.45 -3.52 -2.39
CA ALA A 26 7.90 -3.42 -2.40
C ALA A 26 8.45 -2.71 -1.16
N TYR A 27 7.74 -1.71 -0.61
CA TYR A 27 8.08 -1.07 0.66
C TYR A 27 8.03 -2.08 1.81
N THR A 28 6.98 -2.89 1.85
CA THR A 28 6.78 -3.92 2.88
C THR A 28 7.88 -4.99 2.82
N GLU A 29 8.26 -5.39 1.60
CA GLU A 29 9.40 -6.30 1.36
C GLU A 29 10.72 -5.68 1.80
N ALA A 30 10.98 -4.41 1.45
CA ALA A 30 12.19 -3.69 1.80
C ALA A 30 12.33 -3.49 3.32
N LYS A 31 11.22 -3.33 4.04
CA LYS A 31 11.20 -3.34 5.52
C LYS A 31 11.47 -4.71 6.15
N GLY A 32 11.62 -5.77 5.35
CA GLY A 32 11.84 -7.13 5.85
C GLY A 32 10.64 -7.68 6.63
N ARG A 33 9.44 -7.15 6.39
CA ARG A 33 8.23 -7.49 7.16
C ARG A 33 7.50 -8.72 6.61
N MET A 34 7.93 -9.27 5.47
CA MET A 34 7.24 -10.38 4.81
C MET A 34 7.95 -11.73 5.03
N ARG A 35 7.34 -12.57 5.87
CA ARG A 35 7.82 -13.91 6.24
C ARG A 35 7.01 -15.01 5.55
N LYS A 36 7.60 -16.21 5.45
CA LYS A 36 6.88 -17.40 4.93
C LYS A 36 5.55 -17.59 5.68
N GLY A 37 4.49 -17.84 4.93
CA GLY A 37 3.12 -18.01 5.44
C GLY A 37 2.35 -16.71 5.63
N ASN A 38 2.98 -15.53 5.57
CA ASN A 38 2.26 -14.27 5.63
C ASN A 38 1.33 -14.13 4.42
N ARG A 39 0.15 -13.57 4.66
CA ARG A 39 -0.83 -13.25 3.62
C ARG A 39 -0.95 -11.74 3.47
N VAL A 40 -0.96 -11.27 2.24
CA VAL A 40 -1.16 -9.86 1.89
C VAL A 40 -2.43 -9.76 1.06
N TRP A 41 -3.35 -8.91 1.49
CA TRP A 41 -4.51 -8.52 0.72
C TRP A 41 -4.23 -7.19 0.04
N GLN A 42 -4.18 -7.21 -1.29
CA GLN A 42 -4.16 -5.99 -2.08
C GLN A 42 -5.57 -5.65 -2.49
N ILE A 43 -5.98 -4.43 -2.16
CA ILE A 43 -7.26 -3.85 -2.55
C ILE A 43 -6.94 -2.50 -3.17
N ALA A 44 -7.30 -2.33 -4.44
CA ALA A 44 -7.04 -1.12 -5.20
C ALA A 44 -8.32 -0.61 -5.85
N PHE A 45 -8.45 0.71 -5.93
CA PHE A 45 -9.57 1.38 -6.58
C PHE A 45 -9.06 2.29 -7.69
N GLY A 46 -9.71 2.20 -8.85
CA GLY A 46 -9.47 3.06 -10.00
C GLY A 46 -10.70 3.92 -10.30
N SER A 47 -10.52 4.95 -11.13
CA SER A 47 -11.63 5.76 -11.63
C SER A 47 -12.65 4.90 -12.39
N GLY A 48 -13.94 5.24 -12.26
CA GLY A 48 -15.04 4.56 -12.96
C GLY A 48 -15.47 3.22 -12.35
N PHE A 49 -15.55 3.13 -11.01
CA PHE A 49 -16.04 1.96 -10.26
C PHE A 49 -15.24 0.66 -10.43
N LYS A 50 -13.95 0.77 -10.80
CA LYS A 50 -13.08 -0.39 -10.95
C LYS A 50 -12.43 -0.74 -9.62
N CYS A 51 -12.56 -1.99 -9.19
CA CYS A 51 -11.86 -2.53 -8.04
C CYS A 51 -10.95 -3.70 -8.47
N HIS A 52 -9.76 -3.76 -7.88
CA HIS A 52 -8.86 -4.89 -8.00
C HIS A 52 -8.62 -5.48 -6.61
N ARG A 53 -8.83 -6.79 -6.46
CA ARG A 53 -8.58 -7.52 -5.23
C ARG A 53 -7.73 -8.75 -5.52
N ALA A 54 -6.61 -8.87 -4.81
CA ALA A 54 -5.74 -10.04 -4.87
C ALA A 54 -5.29 -10.45 -3.46
N VAL A 55 -5.15 -11.75 -3.26
CA VAL A 55 -4.62 -12.33 -2.03
C VAL A 55 -3.32 -13.04 -2.38
N TRP A 56 -2.23 -12.61 -1.77
CA TRP A 56 -0.91 -13.20 -1.95
C TRP A 56 -0.51 -13.92 -0.68
N GLN A 57 0.15 -15.07 -0.82
CA GLN A 57 0.79 -15.76 0.30
C GLN A 57 2.29 -15.87 0.04
N ALA A 58 3.09 -15.41 0.99
CA ALA A 58 4.53 -15.54 0.94
C ALA A 58 4.92 -17.03 1.10
N LEU A 59 5.38 -17.65 0.01
CA LEU A 59 5.79 -19.07 0.02
C LEU A 59 7.14 -19.29 0.70
N ARG A 60 7.91 -18.21 0.88
CA ARG A 60 9.24 -18.18 1.51
C ARG A 60 9.43 -16.88 2.30
N HIS A 61 10.48 -16.82 3.11
CA HIS A 61 10.91 -15.55 3.70
C HIS A 61 11.38 -14.62 2.59
N VAL A 62 10.74 -13.46 2.47
CA VAL A 62 11.06 -12.49 1.43
C VAL A 62 12.11 -11.54 1.99
N LYS A 63 13.30 -11.55 1.37
CA LYS A 63 14.39 -10.63 1.70
C LYS A 63 14.21 -9.35 0.91
N ALA A 64 14.66 -8.23 1.46
CA ALA A 64 14.76 -6.98 0.71
C ALA A 64 15.57 -7.21 -0.57
N SER A 65 15.02 -6.80 -1.71
CA SER A 65 15.68 -6.96 -3.00
C SER A 65 16.70 -5.82 -3.23
N PRO A 66 17.94 -6.12 -3.64
CA PRO A 66 18.98 -5.15 -4.00
C PRO A 66 18.73 -4.52 -5.39
N LYS A 67 17.50 -4.58 -5.88
CA LYS A 67 17.03 -3.85 -7.06
C LYS A 67 15.65 -3.24 -6.80
N SER A 68 15.26 -3.14 -5.52
CA SER A 68 13.97 -2.57 -5.16
C SER A 68 14.03 -1.04 -5.25
N PRO A 69 12.89 -0.37 -5.51
CA PRO A 69 12.82 1.10 -5.53
C PRO A 69 13.19 1.79 -4.20
N TRP A 70 13.40 0.98 -3.16
CA TRP A 70 13.61 1.38 -1.77
C TRP A 70 15.02 1.05 -1.26
N GLU A 71 15.85 0.35 -2.04
CA GLU A 71 17.15 -0.19 -1.60
C GLU A 71 18.05 0.87 -0.94
N ASP A 72 18.18 2.02 -1.59
CA ASP A 72 19.07 3.12 -1.22
C ASP A 72 18.58 3.93 -0.01
N CYS A 73 17.31 3.79 0.37
CA CYS A 73 16.65 4.79 1.22
C CYS A 73 15.69 4.23 2.26
N ILE A 74 15.41 2.92 2.28
CA ILE A 74 14.40 2.33 3.17
C ILE A 74 14.66 2.61 4.66
N HIS A 75 15.93 2.78 5.02
CA HIS A 75 16.37 3.09 6.38
C HIS A 75 15.96 4.50 6.84
N ARG A 76 15.66 5.42 5.92
CA ARG A 76 15.21 6.79 6.22
C ARG A 76 13.72 6.91 6.52
N TYR A 77 12.96 5.82 6.35
CA TYR A 77 11.52 5.79 6.56
C TYR A 77 11.16 5.07 7.88
N PRO A 78 10.02 5.37 8.52
CA PRO A 78 9.04 6.37 8.10
C PRO A 78 9.50 7.80 8.37
N VAL A 79 9.09 8.73 7.51
CA VAL A 79 9.16 10.16 7.82
C VAL A 79 7.98 10.52 8.72
N GLN A 80 8.19 11.42 9.68
CA GLN A 80 7.11 11.96 10.53
C GLN A 80 6.35 12.98 9.69
N ASP A 81 5.10 12.66 9.36
CA ASP A 81 4.22 13.56 8.62
C ASP A 81 2.90 13.71 9.39
N ASP A 82 2.74 14.90 9.98
CA ASP A 82 1.59 15.26 10.82
C ASP A 82 0.38 15.74 9.98
N SER A 83 0.57 15.95 8.68
CA SER A 83 -0.34 16.72 7.81
C SER A 83 -1.40 15.89 7.07
N GLU A 84 -1.18 14.58 6.90
CA GLU A 84 -1.87 13.80 5.84
C GLU A 84 -2.93 12.80 6.32
N ILE A 85 -3.19 12.70 7.63
CA ILE A 85 -4.22 11.80 8.19
C ILE A 85 -5.60 12.10 7.54
N VAL A 86 -5.91 13.38 7.34
CA VAL A 86 -7.21 13.83 6.81
C VAL A 86 -7.37 13.52 5.31
N ALA A 87 -6.31 13.60 4.52
CA ALA A 87 -6.37 13.37 3.07
C ALA A 87 -6.57 11.88 2.75
N MET A 88 -5.83 10.99 3.42
CA MET A 88 -5.98 9.55 3.27
C MET A 88 -7.34 9.06 3.77
N ILE A 89 -7.83 9.60 4.89
CA ILE A 89 -9.17 9.26 5.42
C ILE A 89 -10.28 9.74 4.49
N LYS A 90 -10.16 10.90 3.85
CA LYS A 90 -11.14 11.36 2.85
C LYS A 90 -11.23 10.42 1.65
N GLU A 91 -10.08 9.99 1.10
CA GLU A 91 -10.07 9.05 -0.03
C GLU A 91 -10.57 7.65 0.38
N LEU A 92 -10.16 7.12 1.53
CA LEU A 92 -10.61 5.80 2.00
C LEU A 92 -12.07 5.78 2.48
N LEU A 93 -12.54 6.78 3.22
CA LEU A 93 -13.93 6.82 3.69
C LEU A 93 -14.91 7.00 2.53
N ILE A 94 -14.60 7.83 1.53
CA ILE A 94 -15.45 7.95 0.33
C ILE A 94 -15.55 6.61 -0.40
N VAL A 95 -14.41 5.93 -0.57
CA VAL A 95 -14.38 4.63 -1.25
C VAL A 95 -15.11 3.56 -0.45
N GLN A 96 -14.93 3.50 0.87
CA GLN A 96 -15.57 2.53 1.74
C GLN A 96 -17.08 2.77 1.90
N PHE A 97 -17.52 4.03 1.97
CA PHE A 97 -18.94 4.39 1.99
C PHE A 97 -19.61 4.06 0.65
N LEU A 98 -18.95 4.31 -0.48
CA LEU A 98 -19.46 3.95 -1.81
C LEU A 98 -19.53 2.43 -2.00
N LEU A 99 -18.56 1.65 -1.54
CA LEU A 99 -18.62 0.18 -1.58
C LEU A 99 -19.72 -0.40 -0.71
N ILE A 100 -19.97 0.16 0.47
CA ILE A 100 -21.06 -0.30 1.34
C ILE A 100 -22.41 0.01 0.69
N VAL A 101 -22.58 1.17 0.06
CA VAL A 101 -23.82 1.53 -0.65
C VAL A 101 -24.03 0.66 -1.91
N LEU A 102 -22.98 0.33 -2.66
CA LEU A 102 -23.06 -0.53 -3.86
C LEU A 102 -23.19 -2.03 -3.59
N VAL A 103 -22.99 -2.49 -2.36
CA VAL A 103 -23.16 -3.90 -1.96
C VAL A 103 -24.53 -4.13 -1.30
N ILE A 104 -25.22 -3.06 -0.88
CA ILE A 104 -26.54 -3.11 -0.23
C ILE A 104 -27.68 -2.70 -1.20
N LEU A 105 -27.37 -2.07 -2.33
CA LEU A 105 -28.27 -1.89 -3.48
C LEU A 105 -27.99 -2.95 -4.56
#